data_AF-A0A6J6GGJ7-F1
#
_entry.id   AF-A0A6J6GGJ7-F1
#
_cell.length_a   1.000
_cell.length_b   1.000
_cell.length_c   1.000
_cell.angle_alpha   90.00
_cell.angle_beta   90.00
_cell.angle_gamma   90.00
#
_symmetry.space_group_name_H-M   'P 1'
#
loop_
_entity.id
_entity.type
_entity.pdbx_description
1 polymer ?
#
loop_
_entity_poly.entity_id
_entity_poly.type
_entity_poly.pdbx_seq_one_letter_code
_entity_poly.pdbx_strand_id
1 'polypeptide(L)' 'MRSGLDGSGLGLSIVDAVMGAHGGTVSVKSELGKGATFTLFFPTVEM' A
#
# COMPACT_ATOMS: atom_id res chain seq x y z
N MET A 1 27.47 1.58 14.15
CA MET A 1 26.91 1.10 12.87
C MET A 1 25.45 0.78 13.10
N ARG A 2 24.53 1.72 12.82
CA ARG A 2 23.10 1.43 12.81
C ARG A 2 22.77 1.04 11.38
N SER A 3 22.74 -0.26 11.09
CA SER A 3 22.09 -0.74 9.87
C SER A 3 20.61 -0.43 10.05
N GLY A 4 20.17 0.70 9.48
CA GLY A 4 18.75 0.94 9.31
C GLY A 4 18.17 -0.28 8.62
N LEU A 5 16.95 -0.67 8.98
CA LEU A 5 16.22 -1.68 8.25
C LEU A 5 16.14 -1.20 6.81
N ASP A 6 17.07 -1.64 5.96
CA ASP A 6 17.00 -1.52 4.52
C ASP A 6 15.76 -2.31 4.13
N GLY A 7 14.62 -1.63 4.14
CA GLY A 7 13.34 -2.24 3.80
C GLY A 7 13.51 -2.80 2.40
N SER A 8 13.28 -4.10 2.25
CA SER A 8 13.44 -4.84 0.99
C SER A 8 12.55 -4.36 -0.17
N GLY A 9 11.84 -3.24 0.00
CA GLY A 9 10.85 -2.71 -0.93
C GLY A 9 9.55 -3.52 -0.97
N LEU A 10 9.45 -4.61 -0.19
CA LEU A 10 8.34 -5.56 -0.29
C LEU A 10 7.01 -5.04 0.26
N GLY A 11 7.01 -3.97 1.06
CA GLY A 11 5.82 -3.49 1.77
C GLY A 11 4.63 -3.23 0.83
N LEU A 12 4.84 -2.49 -0.26
CA LEU A 12 3.75 -2.17 -1.18
C LEU A 12 3.32 -3.36 -2.04
N SER A 13 4.26 -4.25 -2.39
CA SER A 13 3.94 -5.49 -3.11
C SER A 13 3.06 -6.43 -2.27
N ILE A 14 3.32 -6.50 -0.96
CA ILE A 14 2.46 -7.26 -0.03
C ILE A 14 1.07 -6.62 0.04
N VAL A 15 0.98 -5.29 0.17
CA VAL A 15 -0.30 -4.58 0.19
C VAL A 15 -1.10 -4.84 -1.08
N ASP A 16 -0.48 -4.74 -2.25
CA ASP A 16 -1.15 -4.98 -3.54
C ASP A 16 -1.69 -6.40 -3.65
N ALA A 17 -0.88 -7.40 -3.27
CA ALA A 17 -1.30 -8.81 -3.25
C ALA A 17 -2.46 -9.06 -2.28
N VAL A 18 -2.40 -8.51 -1.06
CA VAL A 18 -3.46 -8.65 -0.06
C VAL A 18 -4.75 -8.00 -0.54
N MET A 19 -4.68 -6.79 -1.10
CA MET A 19 -5.87 -6.10 -1.62
C MET A 19 -6.51 -6.89 -2.76
N GLY A 20 -5.71 -7.35 -3.73
CA GLY A 20 -6.20 -8.17 -4.84
C GLY A 20 -6.88 -9.46 -4.37
N ALA A 21 -6.30 -10.14 -3.36
CA ALA A 21 -6.90 -11.35 -2.78
C ALA A 21 -8.27 -11.10 -2.11
N HIS A 22 -8.54 -9.87 -1.66
CA HIS A 22 -9.82 -9.47 -1.05
C HIS A 22 -10.76 -8.75 -2.03
N GLY A 23 -10.46 -8.74 -3.34
CA GLY A 23 -11.25 -8.03 -4.34
C GLY A 23 -11.19 -6.50 -4.21
N GLY A 24 -10.25 -6.00 -3.41
CA GLY A 24 -10.00 -4.57 -3.22
C GLY A 24 -8.90 -4.05 -4.15
N THR A 25 -8.60 -2.75 -4.04
CA THR A 25 -7.53 -2.10 -4.81
C THR A 25 -6.76 -1.10 -3.94
N VAL A 26 -5.51 -0.81 -4.31
CA VAL A 26 -4.68 0.22 -3.70
C VAL A 26 -4.33 1.30 -4.73
N SER A 27 -4.36 2.57 -4.32
CA SER A 27 -3.93 3.71 -5.14
C SER A 27 -2.98 4.59 -4.34
N VAL A 28 -2.04 5.26 -5.03
CA VAL A 28 -1.10 6.20 -4.42
C VAL A 28 -1.17 7.55 -5.11
N LYS A 29 -1.22 8.61 -4.30
CA LYS A 29 -1.02 9.99 -4.75
C LYS A 29 0.16 10.56 -3.99
N SER A 30 1.17 11.02 -4.70
CA SER A 30 2.35 11.64 -4.09
C SER A 30 2.62 13.00 -4.70
N GLU A 31 3.13 13.89 -3.88
CA GLU A 31 3.62 15.19 -4.31
C GLU A 31 4.99 15.44 -3.67
N LEU A 32 5.96 15.81 -4.51
CA LEU A 32 7.33 16.06 -4.07
C LEU A 32 7.34 17.15 -2.99
N GLY A 33 8.00 16.87 -1.88
CA GLY A 33 8.07 17.79 -0.73
C GLY A 33 6.80 17.85 0.13
N LYS A 34 5.71 17.16 -0.23
CA LYS A 34 4.49 17.04 0.60
C LYS A 34 4.19 15.62 1.08
N GLY A 35 4.84 14.62 0.48
CA GLY A 35 4.71 13.22 0.88
C GLY A 35 3.81 12.41 -0.05
N ALA A 36 3.28 11.30 0.46
CA ALA A 36 2.45 10.37 -0.29
C ALA A 36 1.26 9.90 0.55
N THR A 37 0.11 9.80 -0.10
CA THR A 37 -1.14 9.24 0.44
C THR A 37 -1.45 7.95 -0.29
N PHE A 38 -1.64 6.88 0.48
CA PHE A 38 -2.05 5.58 -0.02
C PHE A 38 -3.53 5.37 0.34
N THR A 39 -4.37 5.07 -0.65
CA THR A 39 -5.80 4.84 -0.48
C THR A 39 -6.12 3.39 -0.79
N LEU A 40 -6.81 2.71 0.13
CA LEU A 40 -7.25 1.33 0.01
C LEU A 40 -8.77 1.32 -0.22
N PHE A 41 -9.22 0.65 -1.27
CA PHE A 41 -10.63 0.46 -1.58
C PHE A 41 -11.01 -0.99 -1.33
N PHE A 42 -12.03 -1.21 -0.51
CA PHE A 42 -12.57 -2.53 -0.21
C PHE A 42 -13.95 -2.67 -0.85
N PRO A 43 -14.27 -3.82 -1.46
CA PRO A 43 -15.63 -4.09 -1.92
C PRO A 43 -16.58 -4.10 -0.72
N THR A 44 -17.76 -3.51 -0.89
CA THR A 44 -18.82 -3.56 0.13
C THR A 44 -19.42 -4.96 0.16
N VAL A 45 -19.68 -5.47 1.35
CA VAL A 45 -20.46 -6.71 1.49
C VAL A 45 -21.92 -6.34 1.27
N GLU A 46 -22.50 -6.82 0.18
CA GLU A 46 -23.95 -6.77 0.00
C GLU A 46 -24.57 -7.80 0.96
N MET A 47 -25.49 -7.36 1.81
CA MET A 47 -26.20 -8.19 2.80
C MET A 47 -27.56 -8.63 2.26
#